data_AF-A0A560LYD4-F1
#
_entry.id   AF-A0A560LYD4-F1
#
_cell.length_a   1.000
_cell.length_b   1.000
_cell.length_c   1.000
_cell.angle_alpha   90.00
_cell.angle_beta   90.00
_cell.angle_gamma   90.00
#
_symmetry.space_group_name_H-M   'P 1'
#
loop_
_entity.id
_entity.type
_entity.pdbx_description
1 polymer ?
#
loop_
_entity_poly.entity_id
_entity_poly.type
_entity_poly.pdbx_seq_one_letter_code
_entity_poly.pdbx_strand_id
1 'polypeptide(L)'
;MTSISKTQHLSSGSISPPKLTVHNVEISIRPDIILTAPGKKGAQLVGAVKLHFPKTFPLGEDGGAFASALLQEYGKTYLHSHGEAHGPMCYVIDVGSKKVWPGVKSVVNRMKEIQANCQNITALWPTITSGD
;
A
#
# COMPACT_ATOMS: atom_id res chain seq x y z
N MET A 1 -14.72 -12.17 -21.26
CA MET A 1 -13.74 -11.48 -22.13
C MET A 1 -13.59 -10.05 -21.63
N THR A 2 -12.61 -9.80 -20.76
CA THR A 2 -12.39 -8.45 -20.20
C THR A 2 -11.49 -7.70 -21.16
N SER A 3 -12.04 -6.68 -21.81
CA SER A 3 -11.34 -5.82 -22.77
C SER A 3 -10.08 -5.22 -22.14
N ILE A 4 -8.91 -5.59 -22.68
CA ILE A 4 -7.65 -4.88 -22.46
C ILE A 4 -7.59 -3.81 -23.54
N SER A 5 -8.05 -2.59 -23.24
CA SER A 5 -7.63 -1.38 -23.96
C SER A 5 -7.94 -0.13 -23.16
N LYS A 6 -7.22 0.01 -22.05
CA LYS A 6 -6.79 1.31 -21.55
C LYS A 6 -5.33 1.13 -21.15
N THR A 7 -4.42 1.69 -21.94
CA THR A 7 -2.98 1.63 -21.71
C THR A 7 -2.70 2.12 -20.29
N GLN A 8 -2.29 1.21 -19.41
CA GLN A 8 -1.68 1.59 -18.14
C GLN A 8 -0.25 2.02 -18.44
N HIS A 9 0.15 3.19 -17.94
CA HIS A 9 1.53 3.62 -17.96
C HIS A 9 2.20 3.21 -16.65
N LEU A 10 3.41 2.68 -16.76
CA LEU A 10 4.21 2.20 -15.64
C LEU A 10 5.41 3.11 -15.48
N SER A 11 5.68 3.53 -14.26
CA SER A 11 6.91 4.21 -13.88
C SER A 11 7.45 3.62 -12.58
N SER A 12 8.76 3.73 -12.36
CA SER A 12 9.39 3.27 -11.13
C SER A 12 8.96 4.10 -9.92
N GLY A 13 8.73 3.45 -8.78
CA GLY A 13 8.59 4.14 -7.50
C GLY A 13 9.90 4.81 -7.06
N SER A 14 9.80 5.81 -6.19
CA SER A 14 10.97 6.45 -5.56
C SER A 14 11.69 5.46 -4.63
N ILE A 15 13.02 5.53 -4.59
CA ILE A 15 13.84 4.74 -3.64
C ILE A 15 13.68 5.21 -2.19
N SER A 16 13.26 6.46 -1.98
CA SER A 16 13.02 7.06 -0.66
C SER A 16 11.70 7.84 -0.66
N PRO A 17 10.54 7.15 -0.74
CA PRO A 17 9.25 7.82 -0.70
C PRO A 17 8.90 8.25 0.73
N PRO A 18 7.95 9.19 0.88
CA PRO A 18 7.40 9.53 2.18
C PRO A 18 6.79 8.29 2.89
N LYS A 19 6.77 8.32 4.21
CA LYS A 19 6.14 7.27 5.04
C LYS A 19 4.75 7.73 5.45
N LEU A 20 3.83 6.79 5.62
CA LEU A 20 2.55 7.09 6.28
C LEU A 20 2.78 7.20 7.79
N THR A 21 2.18 8.18 8.44
CA THR A 21 2.25 8.31 9.91
C THR A 21 0.87 7.99 10.49
N VAL A 22 0.81 6.96 11.35
CA VAL A 22 -0.43 6.51 12.01
C VAL A 22 -0.17 6.41 13.51
N HIS A 23 -0.86 7.22 14.32
CA HIS A 23 -0.64 7.29 15.78
C HIS A 23 0.84 7.42 16.19
N ASN A 24 1.57 8.32 15.52
CA ASN A 24 3.01 8.55 15.72
C ASN A 24 3.92 7.36 15.36
N VAL A 25 3.38 6.32 14.71
CA VAL A 25 4.13 5.23 14.10
C VAL A 25 4.35 5.54 12.63
N GLU A 26 5.61 5.60 12.20
CA GLU A 26 5.95 5.73 10.79
C GLU A 26 5.94 4.37 10.08
N ILE A 27 5.15 4.25 9.01
CA ILE A 27 4.98 3.04 8.21
C ILE A 27 5.50 3.28 6.80
N SER A 28 6.54 2.52 6.43
CA SER A 28 7.07 2.53 5.06
C SER A 28 6.44 1.42 4.23
N ILE A 29 5.48 1.76 3.37
CA ILE A 29 4.93 0.81 2.40
C ILE A 29 5.73 0.77 1.09
N ARG A 30 6.48 1.84 0.77
CA ARG A 30 7.37 1.99 -0.40
C ARG A 30 6.88 1.28 -1.68
N PRO A 31 6.10 1.96 -2.53
CA PRO A 31 5.78 1.46 -3.87
C PRO A 31 7.04 1.19 -4.69
N ASP A 32 7.05 0.08 -5.44
CA ASP A 32 8.13 -0.23 -6.39
C ASP A 32 7.75 0.22 -7.82
N ILE A 33 6.45 0.24 -8.14
CA ILE A 33 5.91 0.70 -9.42
C ILE A 33 4.72 1.63 -9.18
N ILE A 34 4.66 2.74 -9.91
CA ILE A 34 3.48 3.60 -9.97
C ILE A 34 2.73 3.30 -11.27
N LEU A 35 1.42 3.08 -11.15
CA LEU A 35 0.52 2.79 -12.27
C LEU A 35 -0.35 4.02 -12.53
N THR A 36 -0.43 4.47 -13.77
CA THR A 36 -1.38 5.51 -14.16
C THR A 36 -2.23 5.05 -15.34
N ALA A 37 -3.51 5.44 -15.37
CA ALA A 37 -4.42 5.06 -16.44
C ALA A 37 -5.48 6.13 -16.73
N PRO A 38 -6.00 6.23 -17.97
CA PRO A 38 -7.13 7.11 -18.26
C PRO A 38 -8.40 6.67 -17.50
N GLY A 39 -8.94 7.56 -16.69
CA GLY A 39 -10.20 7.41 -15.97
C GLY A 39 -11.44 7.72 -16.80
N LYS A 40 -12.55 8.01 -16.13
CA LYS A 40 -13.77 8.53 -16.77
C LYS A 40 -13.68 10.06 -16.84
N LYS A 41 -14.32 10.68 -17.83
CA LYS A 41 -14.40 12.14 -17.98
C LYS A 41 -13.03 12.86 -17.99
N GLY A 42 -12.01 12.20 -18.52
CA GLY A 42 -10.65 12.77 -18.61
C GLY A 42 -9.86 12.79 -17.31
N ALA A 43 -10.39 12.27 -16.20
CA ALA A 43 -9.62 12.11 -14.97
C ALA A 43 -8.46 11.11 -15.19
N GLN A 44 -7.27 11.40 -14.66
CA GLN A 44 -6.19 10.42 -14.59
C GLN A 44 -6.39 9.57 -13.33
N LEU A 45 -6.31 8.25 -13.45
CA LEU A 45 -6.28 7.34 -12.30
C LEU A 45 -4.85 7.00 -11.93
N VAL A 46 -4.58 6.83 -10.64
CA VAL A 46 -3.29 6.38 -10.13
C VAL A 46 -3.45 5.20 -9.17
N GLY A 47 -2.53 4.25 -9.26
CA GLY A 47 -2.35 3.17 -8.30
C GLY A 47 -0.86 2.86 -8.16
N ALA A 48 -0.56 1.77 -7.47
CA ALA A 48 0.81 1.40 -7.16
C ALA A 48 0.96 -0.12 -7.00
N VAL A 49 2.17 -0.62 -7.24
CA VAL A 49 2.54 -2.00 -6.95
C VAL A 49 3.66 -2.01 -5.93
N LYS A 50 3.52 -2.87 -4.93
CA LYS A 50 4.61 -3.27 -4.04
C LYS A 50 5.03 -4.70 -4.36
N LEU A 51 6.32 -4.90 -4.52
CA LEU A 51 6.94 -6.21 -4.62
C LEU A 51 7.47 -6.60 -3.24
N HIS A 52 6.88 -7.65 -2.67
CA HIS A 52 7.34 -8.27 -1.44
C HIS A 52 8.23 -9.47 -1.78
N PHE A 53 9.46 -9.45 -1.27
CA PHE A 53 10.45 -10.51 -1.43
C PHE A 53 10.68 -11.17 -0.06
N PRO A 54 9.87 -12.16 0.33
CA PRO A 54 10.03 -12.80 1.64
C PRO A 54 11.36 -13.57 1.70
N LYS A 55 12.10 -13.40 2.79
CA LYS A 55 13.27 -14.25 3.09
C LYS A 55 12.88 -15.58 3.74
N THR A 56 11.85 -15.56 4.59
CA THR A 56 11.48 -16.70 5.43
C THR A 56 9.97 -16.91 5.47
N PHE A 57 9.21 -15.83 5.66
CA PHE A 57 7.76 -15.91 5.82
C PHE A 57 7.03 -15.16 4.71
N PRO A 58 6.26 -15.87 3.86
CA PRO A 58 5.31 -15.24 2.94
C PRO A 58 4.28 -14.39 3.69
N LEU A 59 3.65 -13.44 2.99
CA LEU A 59 2.51 -12.72 3.54
C LEU A 59 1.33 -13.68 3.77
N GLY A 60 0.77 -13.64 4.99
CA GLY A 60 -0.54 -14.24 5.29
C GLY A 60 -1.70 -13.35 4.82
N GLU A 61 -2.93 -13.83 4.96
CA GLU A 61 -4.16 -13.11 4.58
C GLU A 61 -4.23 -11.69 5.15
N ASP A 62 -4.03 -11.55 6.46
CA ASP A 62 -4.07 -10.22 7.09
C ASP A 62 -2.89 -9.35 6.68
N GLY A 63 -1.68 -9.91 6.62
CA GLY A 63 -0.48 -9.17 6.22
C GLY A 63 -0.60 -8.60 4.80
N GLY A 64 -1.09 -9.42 3.86
CA GLY A 64 -1.36 -8.99 2.49
C GLY A 64 -2.46 -7.93 2.43
N ALA A 65 -3.56 -8.13 3.16
CA ALA A 65 -4.67 -7.17 3.21
C ALA A 65 -4.24 -5.82 3.81
N PHE A 66 -3.44 -5.81 4.88
CA PHE A 66 -2.91 -4.59 5.48
C PHE A 66 -1.93 -3.88 4.54
N ALA A 67 -1.01 -4.62 3.91
CA ALA A 67 -0.08 -4.04 2.95
C ALA A 67 -0.80 -3.39 1.76
N SER A 68 -1.83 -4.06 1.21
CA SER A 68 -2.65 -3.49 0.13
C SER A 68 -3.52 -2.32 0.58
N ALA A 69 -3.99 -2.30 1.83
CA ALA A 69 -4.70 -1.14 2.40
C ALA A 69 -3.77 0.07 2.56
N LEU A 70 -2.58 -0.14 3.12
CA LEU A 70 -1.54 0.89 3.25
C LEU A 70 -1.12 1.45 1.90
N LEU A 71 -1.00 0.59 0.88
CA LEU A 71 -0.63 1.03 -0.46
C LEU A 71 -1.71 1.91 -1.11
N GLN A 72 -2.99 1.61 -0.86
CA GLN A 72 -4.10 2.47 -1.30
C GLN A 72 -4.11 3.80 -0.56
N GLU A 73 -3.87 3.79 0.75
CA GLU A 73 -3.82 5.01 1.55
C GLU A 73 -2.63 5.89 1.17
N TYR A 74 -1.48 5.27 0.87
CA TYR A 74 -0.32 5.94 0.30
C TYR A 74 -0.68 6.62 -1.04
N GLY A 75 -1.40 5.91 -1.92
CA GLY A 75 -1.83 6.47 -3.21
C GLY A 75 -2.68 7.73 -3.05
N LYS A 76 -3.64 7.71 -2.12
CA LYS A 76 -4.46 8.89 -1.81
C LYS A 76 -3.64 10.04 -1.24
N THR A 77 -2.71 9.73 -0.35
CA THR A 77 -1.97 10.74 0.42
C THR A 77 -0.88 11.40 -0.43
N TYR A 78 -0.10 10.62 -1.17
CA TYR A 78 1.14 11.08 -1.79
C TYR A 78 1.15 11.05 -3.32
N LEU A 79 0.18 10.40 -3.98
CA LEU A 79 0.14 10.30 -5.44
C LEU A 79 -0.93 11.19 -6.08
N HIS A 80 -1.54 12.13 -5.35
CA HIS A 80 -2.57 13.02 -5.87
C HIS A 80 -2.14 13.82 -7.11
N SER A 81 -0.84 14.13 -7.25
CA SER A 81 -0.27 14.79 -8.43
C SER A 81 -0.25 13.92 -9.68
N HIS A 82 -0.39 12.60 -9.54
CA HIS A 82 -0.39 11.63 -10.63
C HIS A 82 -1.82 11.22 -11.05
N GLY A 83 -2.84 11.58 -10.27
CA GLY A 83 -4.24 11.28 -10.56
C GLY A 83 -5.08 10.98 -9.32
N GLU A 84 -6.35 10.61 -9.56
CA GLU A 84 -7.25 10.10 -8.54
C GLU A 84 -6.85 8.68 -8.14
N ALA A 85 -6.63 8.47 -6.84
CA ALA A 85 -6.24 7.17 -6.31
C ALA A 85 -7.32 6.11 -6.59
N HIS A 86 -6.95 5.06 -7.31
CA HIS A 86 -7.84 4.00 -7.72
C HIS A 86 -7.44 2.67 -7.06
N GLY A 87 -8.19 2.30 -6.03
CA GLY A 87 -7.92 1.11 -5.22
C GLY A 87 -7.66 -0.19 -5.99
N PRO A 88 -8.45 -0.52 -7.03
CA PRO A 88 -8.20 -1.68 -7.87
C PRO A 88 -6.87 -1.70 -8.61
N MET A 89 -6.15 -0.57 -8.73
CA MET A 89 -4.80 -0.46 -9.28
C MET A 89 -3.71 -0.52 -8.19
N CYS A 90 -4.06 -0.82 -6.94
CA CYS A 90 -3.09 -1.03 -5.87
C CYS A 90 -2.92 -2.52 -5.62
N TYR A 91 -1.69 -3.03 -5.79
CA TYR A 91 -1.39 -4.45 -5.63
C TYR A 91 -0.15 -4.67 -4.77
N VAL A 92 -0.18 -5.69 -3.92
CA VAL A 92 1.03 -6.23 -3.31
C VAL A 92 1.28 -7.60 -3.90
N ILE A 93 2.43 -7.78 -4.52
CA ILE A 93 2.83 -9.05 -5.11
C ILE A 93 3.87 -9.67 -4.18
N ASP A 94 3.49 -10.76 -3.52
CA ASP A 94 4.46 -11.62 -2.87
C ASP A 94 5.13 -12.49 -3.95
N VAL A 95 6.36 -12.13 -4.29
CA VAL A 95 7.10 -12.77 -5.38
C VAL A 95 7.51 -14.19 -4.99
N GLY A 96 7.86 -14.40 -3.72
CA GLY A 96 8.30 -15.71 -3.22
C GLY A 96 7.18 -16.74 -3.26
N SER A 97 5.98 -16.37 -2.80
CA SER A 97 4.82 -17.25 -2.83
C SER A 97 3.97 -17.15 -4.09
N LYS A 98 4.38 -16.32 -5.07
CA LYS A 98 3.64 -16.05 -6.32
C LYS A 98 2.18 -15.62 -6.07
N LYS A 99 1.93 -14.88 -4.98
CA LYS A 99 0.59 -14.47 -4.57
C LYS A 99 0.39 -12.98 -4.82
N VAL A 100 -0.76 -12.63 -5.38
CA VAL A 100 -1.16 -11.24 -5.60
C VAL A 100 -2.25 -10.87 -4.61
N TRP A 101 -2.01 -9.81 -3.86
CA TRP A 101 -2.94 -9.19 -2.94
C TRP A 101 -3.53 -7.94 -3.61
N PRO A 102 -4.76 -7.98 -4.11
CA PRO A 102 -5.39 -6.82 -4.74
C PRO A 102 -5.73 -5.75 -3.69
N GLY A 103 -6.07 -4.56 -4.18
CA GLY A 103 -6.63 -3.50 -3.35
C GLY A 103 -7.84 -4.01 -2.57
N VAL A 104 -7.85 -3.74 -1.26
CA VAL A 104 -8.96 -4.13 -0.39
C VAL A 104 -10.22 -3.33 -0.71
N LYS A 105 -11.38 -3.98 -0.63
CA LYS A 105 -12.69 -3.34 -0.87
C LYS A 105 -13.01 -2.23 0.15
N SER A 106 -12.61 -2.43 1.40
CA SER A 106 -12.84 -1.46 2.49
C SER A 106 -11.50 -1.04 3.10
N VAL A 107 -10.85 -0.05 2.46
CA VAL A 107 -9.64 0.59 3.00
C VAL A 107 -9.92 1.18 4.38
N VAL A 108 -11.10 1.79 4.57
CA VAL A 108 -11.48 2.41 5.83
C VAL A 108 -11.43 1.42 7.00
N ASN A 109 -12.01 0.22 6.83
CA ASN A 109 -12.00 -0.77 7.90
C ASN A 109 -10.59 -1.28 8.20
N ARG A 110 -9.79 -1.55 7.16
CA ARG A 110 -8.40 -1.98 7.35
C ARG A 110 -7.52 -0.90 7.96
N MET A 111 -7.75 0.37 7.62
CA MET A 111 -7.03 1.47 8.27
C MET A 111 -7.44 1.65 9.73
N LYS A 112 -8.69 1.36 10.13
CA LYS A 112 -9.09 1.31 11.55
C LYS A 112 -8.35 0.21 12.33
N GLU A 113 -8.22 -0.98 11.74
CA GLU A 113 -7.44 -2.07 12.34
C GLU A 113 -5.96 -1.69 12.47
N ILE A 114 -5.37 -1.07 11.43
CA ILE A 114 -4.00 -0.56 11.45
C ILE A 114 -3.84 0.52 12.54
N GLN A 115 -4.79 1.44 12.66
CA GLN A 115 -4.78 2.48 13.69
C GLN A 115 -4.78 1.88 15.10
N ALA A 116 -5.64 0.90 15.37
CA ALA A 116 -5.68 0.20 16.65
C ALA A 116 -4.34 -0.50 16.95
N ASN A 117 -3.73 -1.16 15.95
CA ASN A 117 -2.42 -1.79 16.11
C ASN A 117 -1.31 -0.77 16.36
N CYS A 118 -1.28 0.36 15.64
CA CYS A 118 -0.31 1.43 15.86
C CYS A 118 -0.49 2.08 17.24
N GLN A 119 -1.71 2.25 17.71
CA GLN A 119 -1.99 2.73 19.07
C GLN A 119 -1.41 1.79 20.12
N ASN A 120 -1.55 0.47 19.94
CA ASN A 120 -0.95 -0.52 20.82
C ASN A 120 0.58 -0.46 20.80
N ILE A 121 1.20 -0.33 19.62
CA ILE A 121 2.66 -0.18 19.48
C ILE A 121 3.13 1.06 20.25
N THR A 122 2.49 2.20 20.04
CA THR A 122 2.84 3.47 20.71
C THR A 122 2.70 3.37 22.23
N ALA A 123 1.67 2.68 22.73
CA ALA A 123 1.48 2.46 24.17
C ALA A 123 2.53 1.52 24.78
N LEU A 124 3.05 0.56 24.01
CA LEU A 124 4.04 -0.41 24.47
C LEU A 124 5.47 0.14 24.44
N TRP A 125 5.83 1.04 23.52
CA TRP A 125 7.21 1.52 23.39
C TRP A 125 7.84 2.06 24.68
N PRO A 126 7.16 2.87 25.51
CA PRO A 126 7.72 3.35 26.78
C PRO A 126 8.06 2.23 27.77
N THR A 127 7.41 1.07 27.65
CA THR A 127 7.66 -0.10 28.51
C THR A 127 8.86 -0.93 28.06
N ILE A 128 9.31 -0.72 26.82
CA ILE A 128 10.51 -1.35 26.27
C ILE A 128 11.67 -0.40 26.56
N THR A 129 12.18 -0.42 27.79
CA THR A 129 13.48 0.18 28.09
C THR A 129 14.55 -0.64 27.38
N SER A 130 15.29 -0.02 26.46
CA SER A 130 16.60 -0.53 26.07
C SER A 130 17.40 -0.65 27.36
N GLY A 131 17.69 -1.87 27.82
CA GLY A 131 18.68 -2.06 28.87
C GLY A 131 20.00 -1.49 28.35
N ASP A 132 20.61 -0.61 29.16
CA ASP A 132 22.01 -0.23 28.98
C ASP A 132 22.92 -1.48 28.99
#